data_AF-A0A842S9Y3-F1
#
_entry.id   AF-A0A842S9Y3-F1
#
_cell.length_a   1.000
_cell.length_b   1.000
_cell.length_c   1.000
_cell.angle_alpha   90.00
_cell.angle_beta   90.00
_cell.angle_gamma   90.00
#
_symmetry.space_group_name_H-M   'P 1'
#
loop_
_entity.id
_entity.type
_entity.pdbx_description
1 polymer ?
#
loop_
_entity_poly.entity_id
_entity_poly.type
_entity_poly.pdbx_seq_one_letter_code
_entity_poly.pdbx_strand_id
1 'polypeptide(L)'
;MSNSEFPPLKAEEEIIIEDSAKRIRNQGQTKDKGTLILTNQRVIFGRKASFISKPKIRLDISLDEVEKTETKGLIRKELVINYMGENRVGESEYKTEYFKVSDEDRWLAKLKEMTQ
;
A
#
# COMPACT_ATOMS: atom_id res chain seq x y z
N MET A 1 -15.63 17.47 -11.73
CA MET A 1 -14.85 16.44 -12.45
C MET A 1 -13.93 15.78 -11.44
N SER A 2 -14.03 14.47 -11.26
CA SER A 2 -13.31 13.75 -10.20
C SER A 2 -11.81 13.72 -10.49
N ASN A 3 -11.04 14.56 -9.78
CA ASN A 3 -9.59 14.46 -9.65
C ASN A 3 -9.25 13.27 -8.74
N SER A 4 -9.71 12.07 -9.08
CA SER A 4 -9.39 10.89 -8.30
C SER A 4 -7.87 10.70 -8.30
N GLU A 5 -7.25 10.82 -7.13
CA GLU A 5 -5.82 10.56 -6.90
C GLU A 5 -5.45 9.08 -7.12
N PHE A 6 -6.45 8.23 -7.45
CA PHE A 6 -6.41 6.77 -7.54
C PHE A 6 -6.78 6.29 -8.94
N PRO A 7 -6.17 5.17 -9.41
CA PRO A 7 -6.62 4.54 -10.64
C PRO A 7 -8.10 4.15 -10.47
N PRO A 8 -8.90 4.17 -11.55
CA PRO A 8 -10.25 3.68 -11.47
C PRO A 8 -10.24 2.23 -10.95
N LEU A 9 -11.23 1.90 -10.12
CA LEU A 9 -11.49 0.53 -9.73
C LEU A 9 -11.78 -0.30 -10.99
N LYS A 10 -11.25 -1.52 -11.03
CA LYS A 10 -11.62 -2.50 -12.06
C LYS A 10 -13.10 -2.87 -11.91
N ALA A 11 -13.66 -3.48 -12.94
CA ALA A 11 -15.00 -4.06 -12.82
C ALA A 11 -15.00 -5.06 -11.64
N GLU A 12 -16.05 -5.01 -10.81
CA GLU A 12 -16.23 -5.88 -9.63
C GLU A 12 -15.20 -5.68 -8.50
N GLU A 13 -14.35 -4.65 -8.61
CA GLU A 13 -13.42 -4.30 -7.57
C GLU A 13 -14.12 -3.47 -6.48
N GLU A 14 -14.10 -3.98 -5.24
CA GLU A 14 -14.74 -3.35 -4.08
C GLU A 14 -13.68 -2.90 -3.08
N ILE A 15 -13.83 -1.68 -2.54
CA ILE A 15 -12.98 -1.16 -1.47
C ILE A 15 -13.35 -1.84 -0.15
N ILE A 16 -12.40 -2.53 0.45
CA ILE A 16 -12.55 -3.22 1.74
C ILE A 16 -12.06 -2.33 2.89
N ILE A 17 -10.89 -1.71 2.72
CA ILE A 17 -10.34 -0.74 3.66
C ILE A 17 -9.74 0.43 2.87
N GLU A 18 -10.01 1.65 3.32
CA GLU A 18 -9.35 2.86 2.86
C GLU A 18 -8.87 3.64 4.08
N ASP A 19 -7.60 4.07 4.07
CA ASP A 19 -7.04 4.82 5.19
C ASP A 19 -5.97 5.84 4.77
N SER A 20 -5.89 6.93 5.51
CA SER A 20 -4.76 7.85 5.41
C SER A 20 -3.49 7.16 5.89
N ALA A 21 -2.47 7.13 5.05
CA ALA A 21 -1.25 6.40 5.32
C ALA A 21 0.02 7.24 5.13
N LYS A 22 1.09 6.84 5.81
CA LYS A 22 2.44 7.31 5.54
C LYS A 22 3.29 6.14 5.10
N ARG A 23 3.71 6.14 3.83
CA ARG A 23 4.70 5.19 3.32
C ARG A 23 6.09 5.59 3.79
N ILE A 24 6.77 4.69 4.48
CA ILE A 24 8.11 4.90 5.03
C ILE A 24 9.15 4.34 4.05
N ARG A 25 10.19 5.12 3.75
CA ARG A 25 11.34 4.72 2.94
C ARG A 25 12.65 4.89 3.72
N ASN A 26 13.70 4.23 3.25
CA ASN A 26 15.08 4.35 3.75
C ASN A 26 15.17 4.26 5.28
N GLN A 27 14.70 3.15 5.86
CA GLN A 27 14.83 2.89 7.31
C GLN A 27 14.25 4.00 8.21
N GLY A 28 13.12 4.63 7.80
CA GLY A 28 12.42 5.62 8.63
C GLY A 28 12.65 7.09 8.25
N GLN A 29 13.59 7.38 7.34
CA GLN A 29 14.03 8.74 7.06
C GLN A 29 13.09 9.55 6.16
N THR A 30 12.45 8.91 5.17
CA THR A 30 11.59 9.62 4.21
C THR A 30 10.17 9.08 4.28
N LYS A 31 9.17 9.97 4.35
CA LYS A 31 7.75 9.61 4.46
C LYS A 31 6.93 10.27 3.36
N ASP A 32 6.32 9.47 2.49
CA ASP A 32 5.28 9.95 1.58
C ASP A 32 3.94 9.86 2.28
N LYS A 33 3.19 10.97 2.36
CA LYS A 33 1.80 10.97 2.83
C LYS A 33 0.87 10.63 1.67
N GLY A 34 -0.17 9.84 1.93
CA GLY A 34 -1.11 9.41 0.91
C GLY A 34 -2.30 8.66 1.49
N THR A 35 -3.00 7.93 0.64
CA THR A 35 -4.05 6.99 1.05
C THR A 35 -3.62 5.59 0.61
N LEU A 36 -3.78 4.64 1.52
CA LEU A 36 -3.62 3.22 1.27
C LEU A 36 -5.01 2.60 1.16
N ILE A 37 -5.22 1.83 0.10
CA ILE A 37 -6.50 1.18 -0.21
C ILE A 37 -6.25 -0.31 -0.34
N LEU A 38 -7.07 -1.10 0.33
CA LEU A 38 -7.21 -2.53 0.13
C LEU A 38 -8.54 -2.77 -0.57
N THR A 39 -8.48 -3.38 -1.74
CA THR A 39 -9.67 -3.88 -2.44
C THR A 39 -9.73 -5.39 -2.34
N ASN A 40 -10.83 -5.98 -2.82
CA ASN A 40 -10.94 -7.44 -2.99
C ASN A 40 -9.93 -8.05 -3.98
N GLN A 41 -9.11 -7.24 -4.67
CA GLN A 41 -8.18 -7.72 -5.70
C GLN A 41 -6.74 -7.23 -5.51
N ARG A 42 -6.50 -6.08 -4.87
CA ARG A 42 -5.17 -5.45 -4.81
C ARG A 42 -5.00 -4.49 -3.66
N VAL A 43 -3.73 -4.12 -3.41
CA VAL A 43 -3.33 -3.03 -2.53
C VAL A 43 -2.81 -1.87 -3.36
N ILE A 44 -3.34 -0.68 -3.10
CA ILE A 44 -3.00 0.55 -3.84
C ILE A 44 -2.54 1.61 -2.85
N PHE A 45 -1.40 2.25 -3.12
CA PHE A 45 -0.98 3.45 -2.42
C PHE A 45 -0.83 4.63 -3.37
N GLY A 46 -1.66 5.64 -3.16
CA GLY A 46 -1.62 6.92 -3.88
C GLY A 46 -0.98 7.99 -3.00
N ARG A 47 0.10 8.60 -3.47
CA ARG A 47 0.69 9.76 -2.77
C ARG A 47 -0.18 10.98 -3.00
N LYS A 48 -0.55 11.65 -1.90
CA LYS A 48 -1.33 12.89 -1.92
C LYS A 48 -0.58 13.99 -2.65
N ALA A 49 -1.29 14.80 -3.42
CA ALA A 49 -0.71 15.99 -4.03
C ALA A 49 -0.06 16.92 -2.98
N SER A 50 1.01 17.59 -3.38
CA SER A 50 1.59 18.72 -2.63
C SER A 50 1.39 19.97 -3.48
N PHE A 51 1.59 21.17 -2.92
CA PHE A 51 1.42 22.44 -3.64
C PHE A 51 2.10 22.51 -5.02
N ILE A 52 3.16 21.72 -5.23
CA ILE A 52 3.99 21.71 -6.44
C ILE A 52 3.83 20.41 -7.25
N SER A 53 3.28 19.33 -6.68
CA SER A 53 3.29 18.00 -7.31
C SER A 53 1.90 17.38 -7.38
N LYS A 54 1.54 16.89 -8.57
CA LYS A 54 0.31 16.13 -8.80
C LYS A 54 0.29 14.82 -7.98
N PRO A 55 -0.91 14.29 -7.68
CA PRO A 55 -1.05 12.98 -7.07
C PRO A 55 -0.39 11.91 -7.94
N LYS A 56 0.18 10.87 -7.32
CA LYS A 56 0.86 9.80 -8.05
C LYS A 56 0.69 8.46 -7.36
N ILE A 57 0.32 7.45 -8.14
CA ILE A 57 0.30 6.06 -7.68
C ILE A 57 1.74 5.59 -7.47
N ARG A 58 1.97 5.03 -6.29
CA ARG A 58 3.29 4.62 -5.81
C ARG A 58 3.36 3.13 -5.49
N LEU A 59 2.20 2.50 -5.33
CA LEU A 59 2.02 1.07 -5.19
C LEU A 59 0.68 0.71 -5.84
N ASP A 60 0.66 -0.36 -6.63
CA ASP A 60 -0.51 -1.00 -7.21
C ASP A 60 -0.08 -2.46 -7.39
N ILE A 61 -0.43 -3.30 -6.42
CA ILE A 61 0.01 -4.70 -6.35
C ILE A 61 -1.20 -5.59 -6.17
N SER A 62 -1.27 -6.67 -6.94
CA SER A 62 -2.34 -7.65 -6.84
C SER A 62 -2.17 -8.50 -5.57
N LEU A 63 -3.27 -9.01 -5.02
CA LEU A 63 -3.22 -9.77 -3.76
C LEU A 63 -2.46 -11.09 -3.89
N ASP A 64 -2.42 -11.68 -5.09
CA ASP A 64 -1.63 -12.87 -5.43
C ASP A 64 -0.11 -12.60 -5.47
N GLU A 65 0.30 -11.34 -5.63
CA GLU A 65 1.71 -10.94 -5.55
C GLU A 65 2.18 -10.78 -4.10
N VAL A 66 1.27 -10.72 -3.12
CA VAL A 66 1.59 -10.50 -1.71
C VAL A 66 2.06 -11.79 -1.06
N GLU A 67 3.34 -11.86 -0.75
CA GLU A 67 3.99 -13.03 -0.14
C GLU A 67 3.82 -13.08 1.38
N LYS A 68 3.93 -11.92 2.04
CA LYS A 68 3.91 -11.87 3.51
C LYS A 68 3.52 -10.51 4.03
N THR A 69 2.63 -10.50 5.03
CA THR A 69 2.25 -9.31 5.78
C THR A 69 2.54 -9.46 7.27
N GLU A 70 3.06 -8.41 7.88
CA GLU A 70 3.38 -8.38 9.31
C GLU A 70 3.31 -6.94 9.87
N THR A 71 3.30 -6.82 11.19
CA THR A 71 3.48 -5.54 11.87
C THR A 71 4.84 -5.49 12.56
N LYS A 72 5.59 -4.40 12.42
CA LYS A 72 6.88 -4.19 13.12
C LYS A 72 6.81 -3.04 14.11
N GLY A 73 7.56 -3.16 15.21
CA GLY A 73 7.68 -2.14 16.26
C GLY A 73 6.59 -2.24 17.33
N LEU A 74 6.98 -2.10 18.60
CA LEU A 74 6.06 -2.27 19.75
C LEU A 74 5.24 -1.02 20.05
N ILE A 75 5.87 0.16 20.02
CA ILE A 75 5.25 1.45 20.39
C ILE A 75 4.86 2.25 19.14
N ARG A 76 5.64 2.09 18.07
CA ARG A 76 5.38 2.71 16.77
C ARG A 76 5.21 1.56 15.78
N LYS A 77 4.03 0.93 15.78
CA LYS A 77 3.68 -0.16 14.85
C LYS A 77 3.71 0.29 13.41
N GLU A 78 4.28 -0.51 12.53
CA GLU A 78 4.35 -0.30 11.08
C GLU A 78 3.74 -1.52 10.41
N LEU A 79 2.81 -1.29 9.49
CA LEU A 79 2.33 -2.33 8.59
C LEU A 79 3.43 -2.60 7.55
N VAL A 80 3.83 -3.85 7.42
CA VAL A 80 4.85 -4.31 6.48
C VAL A 80 4.19 -5.23 5.46
N ILE A 81 4.32 -4.88 4.19
CA ILE A 81 3.80 -5.67 3.06
C ILE A 81 4.99 -6.11 2.21
N ASN A 82 5.16 -7.42 2.09
CA ASN A 82 6.16 -8.02 1.22
C ASN A 82 5.46 -8.66 0.02
N TYR A 83 6.02 -8.46 -1.17
CA TYR A 83 5.43 -8.91 -2.41
C TYR A 83 6.49 -9.17 -3.48
N MET A 84 6.14 -9.97 -4.48
CA MET A 84 6.92 -10.12 -5.71
C MET A 84 6.52 -9.04 -6.70
N GLY A 85 7.48 -8.28 -7.24
CA GLY A 85 7.18 -7.32 -8.30
C GLY A 85 8.36 -7.16 -9.26
N GLU A 86 8.11 -6.57 -10.43
CA GLU A 86 9.15 -6.47 -11.47
C GLU A 86 10.20 -5.40 -11.16
N ASN A 87 11.47 -5.70 -11.38
CA ASN A 87 12.57 -4.74 -11.33
C ASN A 87 12.67 -3.95 -12.66
N ARG A 88 13.71 -3.10 -12.81
CA ARG A 88 13.88 -2.27 -14.01
C ARG A 88 14.23 -3.04 -15.28
N VAL A 89 14.64 -4.29 -15.15
CA VAL A 89 15.01 -5.18 -16.27
C VAL A 89 13.90 -6.21 -16.57
N GLY A 90 12.74 -6.10 -15.90
CA GLY A 90 11.58 -6.98 -16.12
C GLY A 90 11.68 -8.33 -15.40
N GLU A 91 12.59 -8.48 -14.44
CA GLU A 91 12.72 -9.69 -13.64
C GLU A 91 11.96 -9.56 -12.32
N SER A 92 11.37 -10.67 -11.86
CA SER A 92 10.69 -10.74 -10.56
C SER A 92 11.67 -10.50 -9.41
N GLU A 93 11.38 -9.52 -8.57
CA GLU A 93 12.19 -9.13 -7.41
C GLU A 93 11.29 -9.04 -6.17
N TYR A 94 11.78 -9.59 -5.06
CA TYR A 94 11.11 -9.47 -3.77
C TYR A 94 11.26 -8.05 -3.22
N LYS A 95 10.13 -7.42 -2.88
CA LYS A 95 10.06 -6.04 -2.39
C LYS A 95 9.35 -5.96 -1.06
N THR A 96 9.70 -4.94 -0.28
CA THR A 96 9.10 -4.68 1.04
C THR A 96 8.70 -3.22 1.15
N GLU A 97 7.45 -3.00 1.56
CA GLU A 97 6.91 -1.67 1.81
C GLU A 97 6.45 -1.54 3.25
N TYR A 98 6.66 -0.35 3.80
CA TYR A 98 6.38 -0.02 5.19
C TYR A 98 5.38 1.12 5.26
N PHE A 99 4.33 0.96 6.05
CA PHE A 99 3.26 1.94 6.20
C PHE A 99 2.97 2.22 7.67
N LYS A 100 2.66 3.49 7.96
CA LYS A 100 1.88 3.88 9.14
C LYS A 100 0.45 4.12 8.70
N VAL A 101 -0.50 3.51 9.38
CA VAL A 101 -1.94 3.67 9.17
C VAL A 101 -2.60 4.03 10.50
N SER A 102 -3.92 4.19 10.55
CA SER A 102 -4.63 4.47 11.80
C SER A 102 -4.69 3.25 12.73
N ASP A 103 -4.79 2.05 12.14
CA ASP A 103 -4.89 0.77 12.84
C ASP A 103 -4.12 -0.33 12.07
N GLU A 104 -2.84 -0.52 12.41
CA GLU A 104 -2.00 -1.53 11.75
C GLU A 104 -2.49 -2.97 11.96
N ASP A 105 -3.12 -3.27 13.11
CA ASP A 105 -3.56 -4.62 13.43
C ASP A 105 -4.79 -5.02 12.60
N ARG A 106 -5.74 -4.09 12.43
CA ARG A 106 -6.90 -4.27 11.52
C ARG A 106 -6.44 -4.50 10.09
N TRP A 107 -5.49 -3.72 9.61
CA TRP A 107 -4.92 -3.88 8.27
C TRP A 107 -4.23 -5.23 8.10
N LEU A 108 -3.40 -5.64 9.08
CA LEU A 108 -2.72 -6.93 9.05
C LEU A 108 -3.72 -8.10 9.02
N ALA A 109 -4.73 -8.06 9.90
CA ALA A 109 -5.75 -9.11 9.97
C ALA A 109 -6.48 -9.25 8.63
N LYS A 110 -6.91 -8.14 8.03
CA LYS A 110 -7.65 -8.18 6.78
C LYS A 110 -6.80 -8.58 5.58
N LEU A 111 -5.55 -8.12 5.50
CA LEU A 111 -4.63 -8.56 4.46
C LEU A 111 -4.38 -10.07 4.55
N LYS A 112 -4.15 -10.61 5.75
CA LYS A 112 -3.97 -12.05 5.93
C LYS A 112 -5.20 -12.86 5.53
N GLU A 113 -6.40 -12.40 5.87
CA GLU A 113 -7.65 -13.04 5.44
C GLU A 113 -7.76 -13.14 3.91
N MET A 114 -7.19 -12.18 3.18
CA MET A 114 -7.38 -12.03 1.74
C MET A 114 -6.23 -12.56 0.88
N THR A 115 -5.10 -12.93 1.49
CA THR A 115 -3.90 -13.45 0.80
C THR A 115 -3.55 -14.87 1.26
N GLN A 116 -4.46 -15.57 1.96
CA GLN A 116 -4.28 -16.93 2.49
C GLN A 116 -5.07 -17.97 1.70
#